data_AF-A0A2G2PFA1-F1
#
_entry.id   AF-A0A2G2PFA1-F1
#
_cell.length_a   1.000
_cell.length_b   1.000
_cell.length_c   1.000
_cell.angle_alpha   90.00
_cell.angle_beta   90.00
_cell.angle_gamma   90.00
#
_symmetry.space_group_name_H-M   'P 1'
#
loop_
_entity.id
_entity.type
_entity.pdbx_description
1 polymer ?
#
loop_
_entity_poly.entity_id
_entity_poly.type
_entity_poly.pdbx_seq_one_letter_code
_entity_poly.pdbx_strand_id
1 'polypeptide(L)'
;MKKLLMSAVTSVILIASVNAETCDAVATVNTSIEGLNTTVTNQQALVSKLSDDIGLMADRIGTMADKIVATEILLSDTLIVLTGNADLGSSSSSSTGVLTKPLDGSTASKSTAPTIELTTGSAKYLLYASTEPTFGDTTSISLYIESSNSLSTSWNQLVNFAGSNTSIYIAVKSIDANNKISSLSNGVKLTLQ
;
A
#
# COMPACT_ATOMS: atom_id res chain seq x y z
N MET A 1 -49.73 61.51 59.39
CA MET A 1 -48.29 61.19 59.20
C MET A 1 -47.97 59.69 59.18
N LYS A 2 -48.78 58.78 59.75
CA LYS A 2 -48.51 57.32 59.73
C LYS A 2 -48.61 56.62 58.35
N LYS A 3 -49.41 57.12 57.40
CA LYS A 3 -49.60 56.48 56.08
C LYS A 3 -48.44 56.70 55.09
N LEU A 4 -47.67 57.78 55.24
CA LEU A 4 -46.55 58.11 54.34
C LEU A 4 -45.29 57.28 54.65
N LEU A 5 -45.06 56.94 55.93
CA LEU A 5 -43.94 56.10 56.33
C LEU A 5 -44.12 54.63 55.93
N MET A 6 -45.35 54.12 55.92
CA MET A 6 -45.60 52.72 55.56
C MET A 6 -45.43 52.47 54.06
N SER A 7 -45.76 53.45 53.19
CA SER A 7 -45.58 53.31 51.74
C SER A 7 -44.11 53.39 51.30
N ALA A 8 -43.30 54.21 51.96
CA ALA A 8 -41.87 54.34 51.62
C ALA A 8 -41.07 53.10 52.03
N VAL A 9 -41.43 52.47 53.16
CA VAL A 9 -40.76 51.25 53.64
C VAL A 9 -41.08 50.04 52.74
N THR A 10 -42.31 49.92 52.22
CA THR A 10 -42.64 48.84 51.28
C THR A 10 -41.95 49.01 49.92
N SER A 11 -41.79 50.24 49.43
CA SER A 11 -41.08 50.49 48.17
C SER A 11 -39.57 50.27 48.28
N VAL A 12 -38.94 50.58 49.42
CA VAL A 12 -37.50 50.33 49.62
C VAL A 12 -37.20 48.84 49.80
N ILE A 13 -38.09 48.08 50.46
CA ILE A 13 -37.93 46.62 50.62
C ILE A 13 -38.08 45.88 49.28
N LEU A 14 -39.00 46.32 48.41
CA LEU A 14 -39.19 45.70 47.09
C LEU A 14 -38.04 45.98 46.10
N ILE A 15 -37.35 47.11 46.23
CA ILE A 15 -36.20 47.46 45.37
C ILE A 15 -34.91 46.79 45.89
N ALA A 16 -34.79 46.57 47.20
CA ALA A 16 -33.65 45.85 47.78
C ALA A 16 -33.66 44.34 47.43
N SER A 17 -34.84 43.71 47.30
CA SER A 17 -34.94 42.28 46.94
C SER A 17 -34.62 41.98 45.48
N VAL A 18 -34.90 42.91 44.55
CA VAL A 18 -34.63 42.71 43.11
C VAL A 18 -33.13 42.89 42.78
N ASN A 19 -32.42 43.74 43.55
CA ASN A 19 -30.98 43.94 43.39
C ASN A 19 -30.14 42.82 44.02
N ALA A 20 -30.66 42.08 45.00
CA ALA A 20 -29.98 40.95 45.62
C ALA A 20 -29.94 39.72 44.70
N GLU A 21 -31.05 39.39 44.04
CA GLU A 21 -31.14 38.24 43.11
C GLU A 21 -30.37 38.46 41.80
N THR A 22 -30.32 39.70 41.30
CA THR A 22 -29.52 40.03 40.10
C THR A 22 -28.02 39.98 40.37
N CYS A 23 -27.57 40.30 41.58
CA CYS A 23 -26.16 40.20 41.96
C CYS A 23 -25.70 38.73 42.11
N ASP A 24 -26.57 37.87 42.63
CA ASP A 24 -26.32 36.42 42.80
C ASP A 24 -26.31 35.67 41.45
N ALA A 25 -27.21 36.03 40.54
CA ALA A 25 -27.22 35.51 39.18
C ALA A 25 -25.96 35.91 38.39
N VAL A 26 -25.51 37.16 38.50
CA VAL A 26 -24.26 37.63 37.87
C VAL A 26 -23.03 36.94 38.47
N ALA A 27 -22.98 36.75 39.79
CA ALA A 27 -21.90 36.02 40.45
C ALA A 27 -21.84 34.54 40.02
N THR A 28 -23.01 33.90 39.89
CA THR A 28 -23.12 32.51 39.41
C THR A 28 -22.66 32.37 37.96
N VAL A 29 -23.04 33.32 37.09
CA VAL A 29 -22.58 33.36 35.69
C VAL A 29 -21.06 33.57 35.61
N ASN A 30 -20.50 34.51 36.38
CA ASN A 30 -19.04 34.73 36.41
C ASN A 30 -18.28 33.49 36.87
N THR A 31 -18.74 32.82 37.94
CA THR A 31 -18.13 31.57 38.42
C THR A 31 -18.20 30.47 37.36
N SER A 32 -19.32 30.39 36.62
CA SER A 32 -19.49 29.42 35.54
C SER A 32 -18.57 29.72 34.35
N ILE A 33 -18.37 31.00 34.00
CA ILE A 33 -17.45 31.46 32.96
C ILE A 33 -16.00 31.14 33.35
N GLU A 34 -15.61 31.38 34.60
CA GLU A 34 -14.27 31.03 35.10
C GLU A 34 -14.02 29.52 35.09
N GLY A 35 -15.04 28.73 35.47
CA GLY A 35 -15.00 27.27 35.40
C GLY A 35 -14.88 26.76 33.96
N LEU A 36 -15.62 27.35 33.03
CA LEU A 36 -15.52 27.06 31.60
C LEU A 36 -14.14 27.44 31.05
N ASN A 37 -13.63 28.62 31.39
CA ASN A 37 -12.32 29.09 30.93
C ASN A 37 -11.19 28.15 31.41
N THR A 38 -11.28 27.70 32.66
CA THR A 38 -10.35 26.71 33.23
C THR A 38 -10.44 25.39 32.48
N THR A 39 -11.66 24.92 32.18
CA THR A 39 -11.89 23.67 31.44
C THR A 39 -11.34 23.74 30.01
N VAL A 40 -11.62 24.84 29.30
CA VAL A 40 -11.12 25.06 27.92
C VAL A 40 -9.59 25.11 27.90
N THR A 41 -8.98 25.78 28.87
CA THR A 41 -7.51 25.86 28.99
C THR A 41 -6.90 24.48 29.21
N ASN A 42 -7.51 23.66 30.10
CA ASN A 42 -7.05 22.30 30.35
C ASN A 42 -7.21 21.39 29.12
N GLN A 43 -8.31 21.54 28.38
CA GLN A 43 -8.53 20.81 27.13
C GLN A 43 -7.53 21.20 26.05
N GLN A 44 -7.22 22.49 25.88
CA GLN A 44 -6.18 22.94 24.95
C GLN A 44 -4.80 22.39 25.32
N ALA A 45 -4.45 22.39 26.60
CA ALA A 45 -3.19 21.81 27.06
C ALA A 45 -3.11 20.30 26.79
N LEU A 46 -4.21 19.57 26.98
CA LEU A 46 -4.29 18.15 26.64
C LEU A 46 -4.14 17.91 25.14
N VAL A 47 -4.87 18.66 24.31
CA VAL A 47 -4.79 18.55 22.84
C VAL A 47 -3.39 18.87 22.34
N SER A 48 -2.72 19.88 22.92
CA SER A 48 -1.33 20.21 22.59
C SER A 48 -0.40 19.03 22.88
N LYS A 49 -0.49 18.42 24.08
CA LYS A 49 0.34 17.25 24.42
C LYS A 49 0.07 16.06 23.51
N LEU A 50 -1.20 15.79 23.20
CA LEU A 50 -1.56 14.73 22.27
C LEU A 50 -1.01 14.98 20.86
N SER A 51 -1.02 16.23 20.40
CA SER A 51 -0.44 16.62 19.11
C SER A 51 1.07 16.36 19.08
N ASP A 52 1.79 16.70 20.15
CA ASP A 52 3.23 16.46 20.27
C ASP A 52 3.55 14.95 20.27
N ASP A 53 2.78 14.16 21.03
CA ASP A 53 2.92 12.70 21.06
C ASP A 53 2.65 12.06 19.69
N ILE A 54 1.64 12.55 18.96
CA ILE A 54 1.34 12.10 17.59
C ILE A 54 2.51 12.44 16.65
N GLY A 55 3.10 13.62 16.77
CA GLY A 55 4.29 14.00 16.00
C GLY A 55 5.45 13.05 16.22
N LEU A 56 5.77 12.75 17.49
CA LEU A 56 6.83 11.80 17.84
C LEU A 56 6.54 10.37 17.32
N MET A 57 5.28 9.94 17.37
CA MET A 57 4.87 8.65 16.80
C MET A 57 5.04 8.63 15.28
N ALA A 58 4.72 9.72 14.58
CA ALA A 58 4.89 9.83 13.14
C ALA A 58 6.38 9.71 12.73
N ASP A 59 7.28 10.38 13.44
CA ASP A 59 8.73 10.29 13.19
C ASP A 59 9.27 8.86 13.39
N ARG A 60 8.80 8.18 14.44
CA ARG A 60 9.16 6.78 14.71
C ARG A 60 8.65 5.84 13.63
N ILE A 61 7.43 6.05 13.13
CA ILE A 61 6.87 5.28 12.01
C ILE A 61 7.69 5.50 10.75
N GLY A 62 8.03 6.75 10.41
CA GLY A 62 8.90 7.07 9.27
C GLY A 62 10.24 6.33 9.35
N THR A 63 10.89 6.39 10.52
CA THR A 63 12.17 5.68 10.74
C THR A 63 12.04 4.16 10.61
N MET A 64 10.92 3.57 11.04
CA MET A 64 10.67 2.14 10.86
C MET A 64 10.36 1.79 9.41
N ALA A 65 9.64 2.65 8.69
CA ALA A 65 9.37 2.47 7.26
C ALA A 65 10.68 2.46 6.45
N ASP A 66 11.59 3.40 6.72
CA ASP A 66 12.90 3.45 6.07
C ASP A 66 13.71 2.16 6.30
N LYS A 67 13.66 1.62 7.52
CA LYS A 67 14.32 0.34 7.85
C LYS A 67 13.70 -0.83 7.12
N ILE A 68 12.37 -0.88 7.00
CA ILE A 68 11.67 -1.94 6.26
C ILE A 68 12.11 -1.92 4.79
N VAL A 69 12.10 -0.75 4.15
CA VAL A 69 12.55 -0.62 2.75
C VAL A 69 14.00 -1.07 2.61
N ALA A 70 14.89 -0.67 3.52
CA ALA A 70 16.29 -1.13 3.50
C ALA A 70 16.41 -2.65 3.64
N THR A 71 15.59 -3.28 4.50
CA THR A 71 15.58 -4.74 4.64
C THR A 71 15.00 -5.44 3.41
N GLU A 72 13.99 -4.88 2.75
CA GLU A 72 13.42 -5.43 1.52
C GLU A 72 14.44 -5.40 0.39
N ILE A 73 15.21 -4.31 0.25
CA ILE A 73 16.30 -4.20 -0.71
C ILE A 73 17.36 -5.26 -0.44
N LEU A 74 17.83 -5.39 0.81
CA LEU A 74 18.84 -6.40 1.18
C LEU A 74 18.34 -7.83 0.94
N LEU A 75 17.08 -8.12 1.24
CA LEU A 75 16.48 -9.43 0.99
C LEU A 75 16.33 -9.70 -0.51
N SER A 76 15.97 -8.69 -1.31
CA SER A 76 15.91 -8.77 -2.76
C SER A 76 17.31 -9.06 -3.34
N ASP A 77 18.33 -8.32 -2.91
CA ASP A 77 19.72 -8.53 -3.34
C ASP A 77 20.21 -9.92 -2.94
N THR A 78 19.91 -10.37 -1.72
CA THR A 78 20.29 -11.70 -1.25
C THR A 78 19.54 -12.79 -2.00
N LEU A 79 18.27 -12.59 -2.35
CA LEU A 79 17.51 -13.51 -3.18
C LEU A 79 18.08 -13.57 -4.60
N ILE A 80 18.48 -12.44 -5.19
CA ILE A 80 19.13 -12.39 -6.50
C ILE A 80 20.49 -13.11 -6.44
N VAL A 81 21.28 -12.92 -5.39
CA VAL A 81 22.56 -13.64 -5.22
C VAL A 81 22.32 -15.12 -4.98
N LEU A 82 21.34 -15.53 -4.17
CA LEU A 82 21.06 -16.95 -3.92
C LEU A 82 20.41 -17.65 -5.11
N THR A 83 19.61 -16.95 -5.91
CA THR A 83 19.01 -17.48 -7.14
C THR A 83 19.97 -17.43 -8.33
N GLY A 84 20.89 -16.45 -8.36
CA GLY A 84 21.97 -16.32 -9.33
C GLY A 84 23.16 -17.24 -9.04
N ASN A 85 23.46 -17.50 -7.76
CA ASN A 85 24.49 -18.44 -7.29
C ASN A 85 23.90 -19.75 -6.75
N ALA A 86 22.69 -20.16 -7.16
CA ALA A 86 22.16 -21.51 -6.94
C ALA A 86 22.94 -22.60 -7.73
N ASP A 87 24.23 -22.38 -7.97
CA ASP A 87 25.22 -23.32 -8.48
C ASP A 87 26.37 -23.47 -7.47
N LEU A 88 26.03 -23.71 -6.20
CA LEU A 88 27.00 -23.96 -5.11
C LEU A 88 27.04 -25.43 -4.67
N GLY A 89 26.74 -26.37 -5.57
CA GLY A 89 26.89 -27.79 -5.21
C GLY A 89 26.40 -28.85 -6.19
N SER A 90 26.07 -28.50 -7.43
CA SER A 90 25.82 -29.53 -8.44
C SER A 90 26.00 -28.95 -9.83
N SER A 91 27.13 -29.32 -10.43
CA SER A 91 27.29 -29.51 -11.87
C SER A 91 26.27 -30.56 -12.39
N SER A 92 24.98 -30.28 -12.22
CA SER A 92 23.89 -30.90 -12.95
C SER A 92 23.35 -29.81 -13.85
N SER A 93 23.99 -29.71 -15.01
CA SER A 93 23.39 -29.28 -16.28
C SER A 93 21.98 -28.72 -16.08
N SER A 94 21.84 -27.42 -15.80
CA SER A 94 20.54 -26.77 -15.85
C SER A 94 20.06 -26.99 -17.27
N SER A 95 19.09 -27.89 -17.46
CA SER A 95 18.50 -28.09 -18.77
C SER A 95 17.85 -26.77 -19.15
N THR A 96 18.45 -26.07 -20.12
CA THR A 96 17.88 -24.82 -20.63
C THR A 96 16.54 -25.18 -21.23
N GLY A 97 15.45 -24.77 -20.57
CA GLY A 97 14.11 -24.92 -21.11
C GLY A 97 13.95 -23.99 -22.30
N VAL A 98 14.27 -24.48 -23.50
CA VAL A 98 14.04 -23.72 -24.74
C VAL A 98 12.54 -23.62 -24.95
N LEU A 99 12.07 -22.39 -25.22
CA LEU A 99 10.70 -22.11 -25.62
C LEU A 99 10.52 -22.54 -27.07
N THR A 100 9.72 -23.57 -27.32
CA THR A 100 9.44 -24.10 -28.66
C THR A 100 8.18 -23.51 -29.25
N LYS A 101 7.24 -23.08 -28.40
CA LYS A 101 6.11 -22.25 -28.80
C LYS A 101 5.82 -21.19 -27.73
N PRO A 102 5.36 -20.01 -28.14
CA PRO A 102 5.17 -19.57 -29.54
C PRO A 102 6.49 -19.34 -30.29
N LEU A 103 6.43 -19.31 -31.63
CA LEU A 103 7.59 -18.99 -32.47
C LEU A 103 7.83 -17.48 -32.50
N ASP A 104 9.08 -17.08 -32.75
CA ASP A 104 9.45 -15.68 -32.85
C ASP A 104 8.69 -14.98 -33.98
N GLY A 105 8.12 -13.81 -33.67
CA GLY A 105 7.29 -13.02 -34.58
C GLY A 105 5.84 -13.52 -34.75
N SER A 106 5.42 -14.55 -34.02
CA SER A 106 4.03 -15.03 -34.10
C SER A 106 3.03 -14.03 -33.53
N THR A 107 1.77 -14.13 -33.99
CA THR A 107 0.67 -13.31 -33.50
C THR A 107 -0.06 -14.03 -32.35
N ALA A 108 -0.39 -13.27 -31.32
CA ALA A 108 -1.20 -13.74 -30.19
C ALA A 108 -2.40 -12.82 -30.00
N SER A 109 -3.55 -13.39 -29.65
CA SER A 109 -4.74 -12.59 -29.41
C SER A 109 -4.67 -11.87 -28.07
N LYS A 110 -5.18 -10.64 -28.01
CA LYS A 110 -5.38 -9.93 -26.74
C LYS A 110 -6.41 -10.59 -25.83
N SER A 111 -7.32 -11.42 -26.36
CA SER A 111 -8.37 -12.08 -25.58
C SER A 111 -8.06 -13.53 -25.22
N THR A 112 -7.12 -14.16 -25.92
CA THR A 112 -6.81 -15.59 -25.78
C THR A 112 -5.32 -15.80 -25.63
N ALA A 113 -4.92 -16.48 -24.54
CA ALA A 113 -3.52 -16.77 -24.27
C ALA A 113 -2.91 -17.71 -25.34
N PRO A 114 -1.66 -17.48 -25.76
CA PRO A 114 -0.96 -18.42 -26.63
C PRO A 114 -0.59 -19.69 -25.86
N THR A 115 -0.51 -20.81 -26.57
CA THR A 115 0.03 -22.04 -25.99
C THR A 115 1.54 -21.92 -25.82
N ILE A 116 2.00 -22.13 -24.59
CA ILE A 116 3.42 -22.18 -24.25
C ILE A 116 3.88 -23.64 -24.27
N GLU A 117 4.90 -23.94 -25.05
CA GLU A 117 5.55 -25.26 -25.07
C GLU A 117 7.04 -25.11 -24.79
N LEU A 118 7.55 -25.97 -23.91
CA LEU A 118 8.94 -25.99 -23.45
C LEU A 118 9.56 -27.36 -23.78
N THR A 119 10.83 -27.36 -24.17
CA THR A 119 11.59 -28.60 -24.42
C THR A 119 11.69 -29.54 -23.21
N THR A 120 11.63 -29.00 -21.98
CA THR A 120 11.74 -29.79 -20.75
C THR A 120 10.46 -30.52 -20.36
N GLY A 121 9.33 -30.21 -21.01
CA GLY A 121 8.03 -30.81 -20.69
C GLY A 121 7.47 -30.44 -19.31
N SER A 122 8.05 -29.45 -18.61
CA SER A 122 7.51 -29.04 -17.31
C SER A 122 6.17 -28.31 -17.46
N ALA A 123 5.21 -28.66 -16.61
CA ALA A 123 3.93 -27.97 -16.51
C ALA A 123 4.01 -26.64 -15.73
N LYS A 124 5.06 -26.46 -14.91
CA LYS A 124 5.25 -25.28 -14.06
C LYS A 124 6.37 -24.40 -14.60
N TYR A 125 6.13 -23.09 -14.68
CA TYR A 125 7.11 -22.15 -15.18
C TYR A 125 6.86 -20.71 -14.73
N LEU A 126 7.92 -19.91 -14.72
CA LEU A 126 7.87 -18.46 -14.59
C LEU A 126 7.93 -17.84 -15.99
N LEU A 127 6.84 -17.22 -16.41
CA LEU A 127 6.75 -16.44 -17.63
C LEU A 127 7.23 -15.02 -17.36
N TYR A 128 8.25 -14.59 -18.08
CA TYR A 128 8.72 -13.21 -18.13
C TYR A 128 8.16 -12.59 -19.40
N ALA A 129 7.52 -11.45 -19.27
CA ALA A 129 7.05 -10.67 -20.40
C ALA A 129 7.60 -9.25 -20.30
N SER A 130 8.01 -8.69 -21.42
CA SER A 130 8.66 -7.38 -21.48
C SER A 130 8.22 -6.60 -22.72
N THR A 131 8.18 -5.28 -22.62
CA THR A 131 7.99 -4.40 -23.78
C THR A 131 9.30 -4.21 -24.56
N GLU A 132 10.43 -4.55 -23.97
CA GLU A 132 11.77 -4.47 -24.55
C GLU A 132 12.49 -5.83 -24.58
N PRO A 133 13.36 -6.10 -25.57
CA PRO A 133 14.06 -7.38 -25.69
C PRO A 133 15.10 -7.65 -24.58
N THR A 134 15.46 -6.62 -23.82
CA THR A 134 16.47 -6.67 -22.74
C THR A 134 15.92 -7.14 -21.40
N PHE A 135 14.59 -7.24 -21.24
CA PHE A 135 13.92 -7.62 -19.98
C PHE A 135 14.38 -6.79 -18.77
N GLY A 136 14.33 -5.46 -18.88
CA GLY A 136 14.68 -4.56 -17.78
C GLY A 136 13.65 -4.58 -16.64
N ASP A 137 14.06 -4.17 -15.44
CA ASP A 137 13.22 -4.26 -14.23
C ASP A 137 11.93 -3.42 -14.30
N THR A 138 11.94 -2.31 -15.05
CA THR A 138 10.77 -1.43 -15.24
C THR A 138 9.96 -1.76 -16.50
N THR A 139 10.54 -2.55 -17.41
CA THR A 139 9.94 -2.89 -18.71
C THR A 139 9.48 -4.34 -18.76
N SER A 140 9.56 -5.06 -17.64
CA SER A 140 9.16 -6.46 -17.53
C SER A 140 8.16 -6.73 -16.39
N ILE A 141 7.39 -7.79 -16.58
CA ILE A 141 6.51 -8.41 -15.59
C ILE A 141 6.82 -9.91 -15.55
N SER A 142 6.73 -10.50 -14.36
CA SER A 142 6.85 -11.95 -14.18
C SER A 142 5.54 -12.55 -13.67
N LEU A 143 5.16 -13.68 -14.24
CA LEU A 143 3.94 -14.42 -13.92
C LEU A 143 4.30 -15.87 -13.65
N TYR A 144 3.89 -16.37 -12.49
CA TYR A 144 4.07 -17.77 -12.13
C TYR A 144 2.89 -18.60 -12.63
N ILE A 145 3.18 -19.60 -13.47
CA ILE A 145 2.20 -20.43 -14.15
C ILE A 145 2.36 -21.87 -13.70
N GLU A 146 1.31 -22.45 -13.12
CA GLU A 146 1.31 -23.85 -12.66
C GLU A 146 0.70 -24.83 -13.67
N SER A 147 -0.08 -24.31 -14.61
CA SER A 147 -0.77 -25.07 -15.66
C SER A 147 -1.15 -24.16 -16.82
N SER A 148 -1.48 -24.75 -17.98
CA SER A 148 -1.98 -24.01 -19.15
C SER A 148 -3.23 -23.17 -18.84
N ASN A 149 -4.09 -23.63 -17.93
CA ASN A 149 -5.29 -22.89 -17.52
C ASN A 149 -4.93 -21.63 -16.72
N SER A 150 -3.86 -21.68 -15.93
CA SER A 150 -3.36 -20.54 -15.14
C SER A 150 -2.80 -19.42 -16.03
N LEU A 151 -2.30 -19.77 -17.22
CA LEU A 151 -1.88 -18.76 -18.20
C LEU A 151 -3.09 -18.00 -18.75
N SER A 152 -4.16 -18.69 -19.12
CA SER A 152 -5.38 -18.05 -19.64
C SER A 152 -5.99 -17.05 -18.65
N THR A 153 -5.97 -17.35 -17.35
CA THR A 153 -6.47 -16.42 -16.33
C THR A 153 -5.54 -15.24 -16.11
N SER A 154 -4.23 -15.44 -16.19
CA SER A 154 -3.20 -14.40 -15.97
C SER A 154 -2.90 -13.58 -17.22
N TRP A 155 -3.34 -14.02 -18.39
CA TRP A 155 -3.04 -13.38 -19.68
C TRP A 155 -3.51 -11.93 -19.75
N ASN A 156 -4.67 -11.63 -19.17
CA ASN A 156 -5.18 -10.26 -19.11
C ASN A 156 -4.24 -9.31 -18.34
N GLN A 157 -3.50 -9.81 -17.33
CA GLN A 157 -2.51 -9.00 -16.63
C GLN A 157 -1.36 -8.63 -17.56
N LEU A 158 -0.89 -9.59 -18.37
CA LEU A 158 0.16 -9.38 -19.35
C LEU A 158 -0.28 -8.42 -20.46
N VAL A 159 -1.50 -8.58 -20.98
CA VAL A 159 -2.06 -7.71 -22.01
C VAL A 159 -2.26 -6.28 -21.48
N ASN A 160 -2.73 -6.13 -20.23
CA ASN A 160 -2.85 -4.83 -19.60
C ASN A 160 -1.49 -4.17 -19.35
N PHE A 161 -0.49 -4.97 -18.95
CA PHE A 161 0.90 -4.51 -18.81
C PHE A 161 1.48 -4.02 -20.15
N ALA A 162 1.23 -4.75 -21.23
CA ALA A 162 1.63 -4.33 -22.57
C ALA A 162 0.94 -3.02 -23.00
N GLY A 163 -0.27 -2.76 -22.52
CA GLY A 163 -1.01 -1.52 -22.77
C GLY A 163 -1.29 -1.31 -24.26
N SER A 164 -0.80 -0.19 -24.81
CA SER A 164 -0.93 0.13 -26.24
C SER A 164 0.11 -0.56 -27.12
N ASN A 165 1.09 -1.26 -26.54
CA ASN A 165 2.13 -1.94 -27.32
C ASN A 165 1.53 -3.09 -28.15
N THR A 166 1.89 -3.11 -29.43
CA THR A 166 1.51 -4.18 -30.36
C THR A 166 2.49 -5.34 -30.32
N SER A 167 3.64 -5.19 -29.67
CA SER A 167 4.66 -6.22 -29.54
C SER A 167 5.08 -6.39 -28.08
N ILE A 168 5.26 -7.64 -27.69
CA ILE A 168 5.82 -8.04 -26.38
C ILE A 168 6.92 -9.07 -26.62
N TYR A 169 7.88 -9.14 -25.72
CA TYR A 169 8.90 -10.16 -25.67
C TYR A 169 8.60 -11.08 -24.50
N ILE A 170 8.57 -12.38 -24.75
CA ILE A 170 8.36 -13.37 -23.70
C ILE A 170 9.56 -14.30 -23.59
N ALA A 171 9.88 -14.68 -22.36
CA ALA A 171 10.85 -15.70 -22.03
C ALA A 171 10.36 -16.48 -20.82
N VAL A 172 10.88 -17.69 -20.61
CA VAL A 172 10.36 -18.60 -19.60
C VAL A 172 11.51 -19.23 -18.81
N LYS A 173 11.33 -19.38 -17.50
CA LYS A 173 12.13 -20.30 -16.68
C LYS A 173 11.25 -21.48 -16.31
N SER A 174 11.64 -22.68 -16.70
CA SER A 174 10.93 -23.91 -16.34
C SER A 174 11.24 -24.29 -14.90
N ILE A 175 10.27 -24.88 -14.20
CA ILE A 175 10.40 -25.32 -12.81
C ILE A 175 10.15 -26.82 -12.80
N ASP A 176 11.15 -27.63 -12.45
CA ASP A 176 11.01 -29.08 -12.47
C ASP A 176 10.21 -29.62 -11.27
N ALA A 177 10.01 -30.94 -11.22
CA ALA A 177 9.28 -31.60 -10.11
C ALA A 177 9.95 -31.43 -8.74
N ASN A 178 11.25 -31.08 -8.70
CA ASN A 178 12.02 -30.83 -7.49
C ASN A 178 12.09 -29.33 -7.14
N ASN A 179 11.29 -28.49 -7.81
CA ASN A 179 11.32 -27.03 -7.72
C ASN A 179 12.66 -26.38 -8.11
N LYS A 180 13.48 -27.07 -8.90
CA LYS A 180 14.68 -26.47 -9.50
C LYS A 180 14.26 -25.59 -10.68
N ILE A 181 14.74 -24.36 -10.67
CA ILE A 181 14.45 -23.36 -11.70
C ILE A 181 15.52 -23.45 -12.79
N SER A 182 15.11 -23.51 -14.05
CA SER A 182 16.05 -23.47 -15.18
C SER A 182 16.58 -22.05 -15.41
N SER A 183 17.69 -21.96 -16.16
CA SER A 183 18.08 -20.71 -16.80
C SER A 183 16.96 -20.17 -17.69
N LEU A 184 17.00 -18.85 -17.95
CA LEU A 184 16.04 -18.18 -18.82
C LEU A 184 16.08 -18.79 -20.22
N SER A 185 14.91 -19.03 -20.82
CA SER A 185 14.79 -19.50 -22.19
C SER A 185 15.27 -18.44 -23.19
N ASN A 186 15.29 -18.81 -24.47
CA ASN A 186 15.29 -17.84 -25.55
C ASN A 186 14.11 -16.87 -25.42
N GLY A 187 14.36 -15.60 -25.69
CA GLY A 187 13.32 -14.58 -25.83
C GLY A 187 12.60 -14.72 -27.17
N VAL A 188 11.29 -14.59 -27.16
CA VAL A 188 10.41 -14.69 -28.34
C VAL A 188 9.55 -13.44 -28.41
N LYS A 189 9.56 -12.78 -29.55
CA LYS A 189 8.67 -11.64 -29.82
C LYS A 189 7.30 -12.17 -30.22
N LEU A 190 6.26 -11.64 -29.58
CA LEU A 190 4.86 -11.83 -29.96
C LEU A 190 4.26 -10.51 -30.40
N THR A 191 3.42 -10.59 -31.43
CA THR A 191 2.61 -9.45 -31.88
C THR A 191 1.18 -9.61 -31.35
N LEU A 192 0.73 -8.70 -30.51
CA LEU A 192 -0.60 -8.69 -29.92
C LEU A 192 -1.64 -8.10 -30.88
N GLN A 193 -2.69 -8.86 -31.18
CA GLN A 193 -3.81 -8.46 -32.04
C GLN A 193 -5.16 -8.60 -31.35
#